data_AF-A0A323U6D5-F1
#
_entry.id   AF-A0A323U6D5-F1
#
_cell.length_a   1.000
_cell.length_b   1.000
_cell.length_c   1.000
_cell.angle_alpha   90.00
_cell.angle_beta   90.00
_cell.angle_gamma   90.00
#
_symmetry.space_group_name_H-M   'P 1'
#
loop_
_entity.id
_entity.type
_entity.pdbx_description
1 polymer ?
#
loop_
_entity_poly.entity_id
_entity_poly.type
_entity_poly.pdbx_seq_one_letter_code
_entity_poly.pdbx_strand_id
1 'polypeptide(L)'
;MHPRKAFLAMGVAATLAACAPHSGAASKEPTLLIAGGVVEGRWVRLGSQQFALPAAPVLAAADGETVYAAYPFQLLVYQSGLLKESLPLPGVPKFMQVRPKVVLGGDFGLFTPEGGRFALTASDAIHTSRGLYWVDGKALYAGYRKIADGSFDKIVGDEDYVVALTKREAYRWPEGVWFPLPAEPSAVALADDLYLLTPEGIYQLSRSGLILRFLAGAFTDLAADAQGVYALRDGQLLRLSFDLQLASSNSKGVR
;
A
#
# COMPACT_ATOMS: atom_id res chain seq x y z
N MET A 1 -60.74 45.34 36.77
CA MET A 1 -59.30 45.11 36.54
C MET A 1 -58.95 43.73 37.10
N HIS A 2 -58.19 42.94 36.33
CA HIS A 2 -57.73 41.53 36.52
C HIS A 2 -57.43 41.02 37.95
N PRO A 3 -57.22 39.70 38.21
CA PRO A 3 -57.16 38.50 37.34
C PRO A 3 -57.81 37.20 37.92
N ARG A 4 -57.87 36.11 37.14
CA ARG A 4 -57.45 34.71 37.47
C ARG A 4 -57.92 33.78 36.33
N LYS A 5 -57.01 33.34 35.44
CA LYS A 5 -56.18 32.11 35.50
C LYS A 5 -57.05 30.83 35.38
N ALA A 6 -56.75 29.82 34.57
CA ALA A 6 -55.62 29.58 33.68
C ALA A 6 -56.00 28.48 32.67
N PHE A 7 -55.33 28.53 31.53
CA PHE A 7 -55.28 27.52 30.48
C PHE A 7 -54.93 26.13 31.02
N LEU A 8 -55.68 25.12 30.61
CA LEU A 8 -55.26 23.72 30.67
C LEU A 8 -54.55 23.40 29.35
N ALA A 9 -53.24 23.69 29.30
CA ALA A 9 -52.37 23.21 28.23
C ALA A 9 -51.92 21.79 28.60
N MET A 10 -52.56 20.79 27.99
CA MET A 10 -52.18 19.39 28.16
C MET A 10 -50.95 19.13 27.26
N GLY A 11 -49.78 19.12 27.90
CA GLY A 11 -48.51 18.81 27.25
C GLY A 11 -48.45 17.35 26.84
N VAL A 12 -48.17 17.11 25.57
CA VAL A 12 -47.67 15.82 25.07
C VAL A 12 -46.24 16.07 24.59
N ALA A 13 -45.32 16.08 25.54
CA ALA A 13 -43.88 16.03 25.29
C ALA A 13 -43.41 14.62 25.65
N ALA A 14 -43.51 13.68 24.70
CA ALA A 14 -42.93 12.35 24.84
C ALA A 14 -42.80 11.72 23.44
N THR A 15 -41.61 11.81 22.85
CA THR A 15 -41.01 10.81 21.92
C THR A 15 -39.77 11.38 21.22
N LEU A 16 -38.70 11.61 21.98
CA LEU A 16 -37.34 11.77 21.43
C LEU A 16 -36.38 10.93 22.28
N ALA A 17 -36.56 9.62 22.25
CA ALA A 17 -35.65 8.68 22.89
C ALA A 17 -35.64 7.34 22.13
N ALA A 18 -34.99 7.33 20.96
CA ALA A 18 -34.40 6.17 20.27
C ALA A 18 -33.86 6.70 18.93
N CYS A 19 -32.61 6.56 18.52
CA CYS A 19 -31.64 5.51 18.78
C CYS A 19 -30.27 6.10 19.11
N ALA A 20 -29.67 5.55 20.16
CA ALA A 20 -28.24 5.63 20.40
C ALA A 20 -27.48 4.99 19.20
N PRO A 21 -26.31 5.51 18.82
CA PRO A 21 -25.47 4.83 17.85
C PRO A 21 -25.15 3.45 18.39
N HIS A 22 -25.53 2.44 17.62
CA HIS A 22 -25.21 1.04 17.86
C HIS A 22 -23.68 0.94 18.01
N SER A 23 -23.20 0.79 19.24
CA SER A 23 -21.82 0.38 19.50
C SER A 23 -21.74 -1.12 19.18
N GLY A 24 -21.96 -1.46 17.92
CA GLY A 24 -21.54 -2.74 17.37
C GLY A 24 -20.04 -2.81 17.54
N ALA A 25 -19.54 -3.99 17.95
CA ALA A 25 -18.12 -4.27 18.09
C ALA A 25 -17.36 -3.56 16.97
N ALA A 26 -16.47 -2.62 17.33
CA ALA A 26 -15.71 -1.86 16.36
C ALA A 26 -15.01 -2.88 15.46
N SER A 27 -15.53 -3.07 14.24
CA SER A 27 -14.83 -3.81 13.22
C SER A 27 -13.52 -3.07 13.06
N LYS A 28 -12.41 -3.67 13.52
CA LYS A 28 -11.10 -3.04 13.47
C LYS A 28 -10.82 -2.83 11.98
N GLU A 29 -10.97 -1.59 11.51
CA GLU A 29 -10.70 -1.26 10.12
C GLU A 29 -9.29 -1.73 9.77
N PRO A 30 -9.09 -2.37 8.60
CA PRO A 30 -7.80 -2.93 8.24
C PRO A 30 -6.74 -1.83 8.23
N THR A 31 -5.60 -2.11 8.87
CA THR A 31 -4.43 -1.23 8.82
C THR A 31 -3.70 -1.48 7.51
N LEU A 32 -3.53 -0.44 6.69
CA LEU A 32 -2.72 -0.50 5.48
C LEU A 32 -1.29 -0.08 5.81
N LEU A 33 -0.31 -0.88 5.40
CA LEU A 33 1.09 -0.48 5.46
C LEU A 33 1.40 0.46 4.29
N ILE A 34 2.13 1.53 4.58
CA ILE A 34 2.77 2.38 3.58
C ILE A 34 4.26 2.48 3.93
N ALA A 35 5.13 2.75 2.96
CA ALA A 35 6.54 2.96 3.28
C ALA A 35 6.70 4.10 4.30
N GLY A 36 7.37 3.84 5.43
CA GLY A 36 7.55 4.82 6.50
C GLY A 36 6.37 4.99 7.46
N GLY A 37 5.24 4.31 7.27
CA GLY A 37 4.01 4.65 7.98
C GLY A 37 2.89 3.61 7.92
N VAL A 38 1.72 4.01 8.42
CA VAL A 38 0.49 3.21 8.35
C VAL A 38 -0.73 4.11 8.10
N VAL A 39 -1.77 3.51 7.52
CA VAL A 39 -3.11 4.08 7.47
C VAL A 39 -4.04 3.21 8.31
N GLU A 40 -4.55 3.75 9.41
CA GLU A 40 -5.51 3.10 10.31
C GLU A 40 -6.88 3.75 10.10
N GLY A 41 -7.73 3.09 9.30
CA GLY A 41 -8.98 3.68 8.86
C GLY A 41 -8.73 4.90 7.99
N ARG A 42 -9.16 6.08 8.45
CA ARG A 42 -8.87 7.37 7.78
C ARG A 42 -7.61 8.08 8.28
N TRP A 43 -6.95 7.58 9.32
CA TRP A 43 -5.81 8.25 9.95
C TRP A 43 -4.50 7.78 9.36
N VAL A 44 -3.72 8.72 8.81
CA VAL A 44 -2.37 8.45 8.32
C VAL A 44 -1.38 8.81 9.40
N ARG A 45 -0.42 7.91 9.64
CA ARG A 45 0.76 8.14 10.46
C ARG A 45 1.98 7.85 9.61
N LEU A 46 2.75 8.88 9.24
CA LEU A 46 3.94 8.77 8.40
C LEU A 46 5.10 9.52 9.06
N GLY A 47 6.11 8.80 9.55
CA GLY A 47 7.17 9.40 10.36
C GLY A 47 6.59 10.15 11.58
N SER A 48 6.86 11.45 11.68
CA SER A 48 6.30 12.34 12.72
C SER A 48 4.97 13.01 12.34
N GLN A 49 4.48 12.79 11.12
CA GLN A 49 3.27 13.41 10.62
C GLN A 49 2.05 12.55 10.95
N GLN A 50 0.95 13.21 11.33
CA GLN A 50 -0.35 12.59 11.50
C GLN A 50 -1.44 13.49 10.91
N PHE A 51 -2.27 12.93 10.04
CA PHE A 51 -3.37 13.67 9.40
C PHE A 51 -4.52 12.74 9.05
N ALA A 52 -5.68 13.32 8.76
CA ALA A 52 -6.89 12.58 8.42
C ALA A 52 -7.20 12.69 6.93
N LEU A 53 -7.45 11.54 6.32
CA LEU A 53 -8.06 11.40 5.00
C LEU A 53 -9.57 11.67 5.08
N PRO A 54 -10.28 11.90 3.95
CA PRO A 54 -11.74 12.05 3.95
C PRO A 54 -12.48 10.79 4.41
N ALA A 55 -11.94 9.61 4.08
CA ALA A 55 -12.44 8.29 4.48
C ALA A 55 -11.30 7.26 4.46
N ALA A 56 -11.56 6.02 4.91
CA ALA A 56 -10.63 4.92 4.73
C ALA A 56 -10.39 4.64 3.23
N PRO A 57 -9.14 4.66 2.75
CA PRO A 57 -8.84 4.39 1.34
C PRO A 57 -8.90 2.88 1.05
N VAL A 58 -9.10 2.53 -0.22
CA VAL A 58 -9.03 1.15 -0.71
C VAL A 58 -7.58 0.68 -0.77
N LEU A 59 -6.69 1.56 -1.23
CA LEU A 59 -5.26 1.34 -1.29
C LEU A 59 -4.55 2.59 -0.82
N ALA A 60 -3.40 2.42 -0.16
CA ALA A 60 -2.51 3.51 0.19
C ALA A 60 -1.06 3.10 -0.08
N ALA A 61 -0.25 4.07 -0.46
CA ALA A 61 1.19 3.89 -0.58
C ALA A 61 1.88 5.24 -0.35
N ALA A 62 3.19 5.21 -0.09
CA ALA A 62 3.97 6.40 0.12
C ALA A 62 5.32 6.32 -0.59
N ASP A 63 5.82 7.47 -1.00
CA ASP A 63 7.20 7.67 -1.43
C ASP A 63 7.71 8.97 -0.80
N GLY A 64 8.65 8.83 0.13
CA GLY A 64 9.11 9.93 0.98
C GLY A 64 7.97 10.54 1.80
N GLU A 65 7.77 11.86 1.66
CA GLU A 65 6.68 12.59 2.35
C GLU A 65 5.35 12.62 1.57
N THR A 66 5.30 11.98 0.41
CA THR A 66 4.12 11.94 -0.43
C THR A 66 3.30 10.69 -0.11
N VAL A 67 2.02 10.87 0.18
CA VAL A 67 1.06 9.79 0.42
C VAL A 67 0.03 9.78 -0.71
N TYR A 68 -0.12 8.61 -1.32
CA TYR A 68 -1.12 8.31 -2.32
C TYR A 68 -2.24 7.53 -1.66
N ALA A 69 -3.46 8.08 -1.67
CA ALA A 69 -4.65 7.43 -1.12
C ALA A 69 -5.66 7.22 -2.23
N ALA A 70 -5.91 5.95 -2.57
CA ALA A 70 -6.80 5.58 -3.66
C ALA A 70 -8.18 5.17 -3.13
N TYR A 71 -9.21 5.72 -3.76
CA TYR A 71 -10.62 5.48 -3.52
C TYR A 71 -11.29 4.99 -4.81
N PRO A 72 -12.54 4.51 -4.75
CA PRO A 72 -13.32 4.33 -5.97
C PRO A 72 -13.31 5.61 -6.82
N PHE A 73 -12.82 5.50 -8.05
CA PHE A 73 -12.80 6.59 -9.04
C PHE A 73 -11.94 7.82 -8.70
N GLN A 74 -11.10 7.76 -7.66
CA GLN A 74 -10.35 8.94 -7.21
C GLN A 74 -9.01 8.54 -6.59
N LEU A 75 -7.93 9.20 -7.00
CA LEU A 75 -6.63 9.19 -6.32
C LEU A 75 -6.42 10.57 -5.68
N LEU A 76 -6.14 10.59 -4.38
CA LEU A 76 -5.75 11.78 -3.65
C LEU A 76 -4.25 11.71 -3.36
N VAL A 77 -3.54 12.80 -3.66
CA VAL A 77 -2.11 12.93 -3.42
C VAL A 77 -1.90 13.96 -2.32
N TYR A 78 -1.33 13.52 -1.20
CA TYR A 78 -0.98 14.37 -0.08
C TYR A 78 0.53 14.54 -0.04
N GLN A 79 1.00 15.75 0.26
CA GLN A 79 2.41 16.01 0.52
C GLN A 79 2.54 16.74 1.85
N SER A 80 3.35 16.18 2.74
CA SER A 80 3.53 16.67 4.11
C SER A 80 2.20 16.86 4.85
N GLY A 81 1.25 15.94 4.63
CA GLY A 81 -0.09 15.94 5.23
C GLY A 81 -1.12 16.87 4.60
N LEU A 82 -0.77 17.63 3.55
CA LEU A 82 -1.69 18.53 2.85
C LEU A 82 -2.09 17.95 1.49
N LEU A 83 -3.38 18.03 1.16
CA LEU A 83 -3.87 17.63 -0.16
C LEU A 83 -3.25 18.52 -1.24
N LYS A 84 -2.55 17.91 -2.20
CA LYS A 84 -1.93 18.58 -3.34
C LYS A 84 -2.72 18.37 -4.61
N GLU A 85 -3.11 17.13 -4.88
CA GLU A 85 -3.80 16.75 -6.10
C GLU A 85 -4.95 15.81 -5.84
N SER A 86 -5.94 15.90 -6.72
CA SER A 86 -7.13 15.07 -6.76
C SER A 86 -7.30 14.59 -8.20
N LEU A 87 -6.84 13.39 -8.51
CA LEU A 87 -6.80 12.83 -9.86
C LEU A 87 -7.94 11.82 -10.07
N PRO A 88 -8.80 11.98 -11.09
CA PRO A 88 -9.87 11.03 -11.36
C PRO A 88 -9.28 9.68 -11.80
N LEU A 89 -9.79 8.59 -11.23
CA LEU A 89 -9.45 7.24 -11.67
C LEU A 89 -10.56 6.67 -12.59
N PRO A 90 -10.21 5.90 -13.63
CA PRO A 90 -11.20 5.29 -14.53
C PRO A 90 -12.09 4.22 -13.90
N GLY A 91 -11.80 3.80 -12.66
CA GLY A 91 -12.54 2.77 -11.94
C GLY A 91 -12.01 2.54 -10.53
N VAL A 92 -12.36 1.39 -9.94
CA VAL A 92 -11.87 0.99 -8.61
C VAL A 92 -10.50 0.31 -8.74
N PRO A 93 -9.44 0.83 -8.11
CA PRO A 93 -8.12 0.22 -8.18
C PRO A 93 -8.05 -1.05 -7.31
N LYS A 94 -7.29 -2.03 -7.78
CA LYS A 94 -7.02 -3.33 -7.14
C LYS A 94 -5.58 -3.45 -6.64
N PHE A 95 -4.65 -2.75 -7.26
CA PHE A 95 -3.28 -2.61 -6.78
C PHE A 95 -2.72 -1.23 -7.13
N MET A 96 -1.65 -0.85 -6.43
CA MET A 96 -0.92 0.41 -6.64
C MET A 96 0.55 0.21 -6.31
N GLN A 97 1.43 0.67 -7.21
CA GLN A 97 2.86 0.84 -6.95
C GLN A 97 3.18 2.32 -7.13
N VAL A 98 3.96 2.90 -6.21
CA VAL A 98 4.30 4.33 -6.26
C VAL A 98 5.77 4.61 -6.51
N ARG A 99 6.59 3.55 -6.51
CA ARG A 99 8.02 3.61 -6.75
C ARG A 99 8.41 2.61 -7.85
N PRO A 100 9.25 3.00 -8.82
CA PRO A 100 9.82 4.34 -9.03
C PRO A 100 8.81 5.42 -9.39
N LYS A 101 7.73 5.05 -10.10
CA LYS A 101 6.64 5.95 -10.44
C LYS A 101 5.29 5.33 -10.14
N VAL A 102 4.30 6.20 -9.97
CA VAL A 102 2.91 5.81 -9.69
C VAL A 102 2.30 5.06 -10.87
N VAL A 103 1.79 3.87 -10.57
CA VAL A 103 0.91 3.06 -11.42
C VAL A 103 -0.17 2.42 -10.57
N LEU A 104 -1.40 2.44 -11.08
CA LEU A 104 -2.55 1.76 -10.50
C LEU A 104 -3.08 0.77 -11.52
N GLY A 105 -3.62 -0.35 -11.05
CA GLY A 105 -4.32 -1.30 -11.89
C GLY A 105 -5.68 -1.68 -11.32
N GLY A 106 -6.59 -2.09 -12.18
CA GLY A 106 -7.92 -2.57 -11.83
C GLY A 106 -8.65 -3.12 -13.07
N ASP A 107 -9.96 -3.29 -12.99
CA ASP A 107 -10.76 -3.77 -14.13
C ASP A 107 -10.75 -2.79 -15.33
N PHE A 108 -10.34 -1.54 -15.09
CA PHE A 108 -10.12 -0.56 -16.13
C PHE A 108 -8.81 -0.74 -16.90
N GLY A 109 -7.92 -1.65 -16.49
CA GLY A 109 -6.57 -1.80 -16.99
C GLY A 109 -5.56 -1.07 -16.09
N LEU A 110 -4.52 -0.49 -16.69
CA LEU A 110 -3.51 0.30 -15.97
C LEU A 110 -3.80 1.80 -16.06
N PHE A 111 -3.43 2.54 -15.03
CA PHE A 111 -3.47 4.00 -15.01
C PHE A 111 -2.16 4.55 -14.44
N THR A 112 -1.62 5.57 -15.08
CA THR A 112 -0.51 6.36 -14.55
C THR A 112 -0.92 7.84 -14.57
N PRO A 113 -0.53 8.65 -13.57
CA PRO A 113 -0.83 10.08 -13.58
C PRO A 113 -0.31 10.81 -14.83
N GLU A 114 0.88 10.43 -15.33
CA GLU A 114 1.53 11.06 -16.48
C GLU A 114 0.97 10.60 -17.83
N GLY A 115 0.60 9.33 -17.96
CA GLY A 115 0.20 8.69 -19.23
C GLY A 115 -1.29 8.39 -19.36
N GLY A 116 -2.08 8.61 -18.31
CA GLY A 116 -3.50 8.26 -18.29
C GLY A 116 -3.73 6.75 -18.27
N ARG A 117 -4.81 6.31 -18.94
CA ARG A 117 -5.27 4.92 -18.95
C ARG A 117 -4.66 4.11 -20.09
N PHE A 118 -4.21 2.90 -19.77
CA PHE A 118 -3.82 1.86 -20.71
C PHE A 118 -4.76 0.66 -20.60
N ALA A 119 -5.29 0.19 -21.73
CA ALA A 119 -6.17 -0.99 -21.79
C ALA A 119 -5.36 -2.30 -21.69
N LEU A 120 -4.62 -2.46 -20.59
CA LEU A 120 -3.75 -3.60 -20.29
C LEU A 120 -4.28 -4.32 -19.06
N THR A 121 -4.68 -5.58 -19.23
CA THR A 121 -5.25 -6.40 -18.15
C THR A 121 -4.13 -7.00 -17.30
N ALA A 122 -3.53 -6.18 -16.44
CA ALA A 122 -2.45 -6.59 -15.56
C ALA A 122 -2.96 -7.09 -14.20
N SER A 123 -2.28 -8.08 -13.64
CA SER A 123 -2.43 -8.46 -12.23
C SER A 123 -1.53 -7.63 -11.31
N ASP A 124 -0.39 -7.17 -11.82
CA ASP A 124 0.54 -6.26 -11.14
C ASP A 124 1.38 -5.49 -12.18
N ALA A 125 1.92 -4.33 -11.82
CA ALA A 125 2.69 -3.49 -12.73
C ALA A 125 3.64 -2.55 -12.00
N ILE A 126 4.72 -2.16 -12.69
CA ILE A 126 5.67 -1.14 -12.24
C ILE A 126 5.96 -0.14 -13.37
N HIS A 127 6.04 1.13 -13.00
CA HIS A 127 6.35 2.21 -13.93
C HIS A 127 7.71 2.82 -13.57
N THR A 128 8.59 2.88 -14.57
CA THR A 128 9.96 3.41 -14.48
C THR A 128 10.14 4.51 -15.53
N SER A 129 11.26 5.23 -15.50
CA SER A 129 11.65 6.13 -16.59
C SER A 129 11.86 5.41 -17.94
N ARG A 130 12.18 4.11 -17.92
CA ARG A 130 12.41 3.29 -19.13
C ARG A 130 11.11 2.75 -19.73
N GLY A 131 10.04 2.73 -18.95
CA GLY A 131 8.73 2.30 -19.42
C GLY A 131 7.88 1.60 -18.35
N LEU A 132 6.71 1.16 -18.81
CA LEU A 132 5.73 0.43 -18.04
C LEU A 132 5.95 -1.08 -18.21
N TYR A 133 6.20 -1.78 -17.11
CA TYR A 133 6.34 -3.23 -17.06
C TYR A 133 5.17 -3.82 -16.28
N TRP A 134 4.64 -4.95 -16.73
CA TRP A 134 3.46 -5.54 -16.11
C TRP A 134 3.40 -7.04 -16.34
N VAL A 135 2.63 -7.70 -15.49
CA VAL A 135 2.38 -9.14 -15.52
C VAL A 135 0.88 -9.41 -15.55
N ASP A 136 0.49 -10.55 -16.10
CA ASP A 136 -0.92 -10.96 -16.29
C ASP A 136 -1.22 -12.39 -15.82
N GLY A 137 -0.31 -12.99 -15.02
CA GLY A 137 -0.37 -14.40 -14.64
C GLY A 137 0.10 -15.37 -15.74
N LYS A 138 0.57 -14.88 -16.89
CA LYS A 138 1.03 -15.71 -18.02
C LYS A 138 2.37 -15.26 -18.61
N ALA A 139 2.68 -13.97 -18.53
CA ALA A 139 3.95 -13.43 -19.02
C ALA A 139 4.32 -12.11 -18.34
N LEU A 140 5.60 -11.75 -18.48
CA LEU A 140 6.12 -10.41 -18.23
C LEU A 140 6.12 -9.61 -19.54
N TYR A 141 5.68 -8.36 -19.49
CA TYR A 141 5.65 -7.44 -20.62
C TYR A 141 6.37 -6.13 -20.32
N ALA A 142 6.87 -5.47 -21.37
CA ALA A 142 7.32 -4.09 -21.38
C ALA A 142 6.50 -3.32 -22.44
N GLY A 143 5.62 -2.44 -22.00
CA GLY A 143 4.56 -1.89 -22.85
C GLY A 143 3.73 -3.03 -23.47
N TYR A 144 3.66 -3.09 -24.79
CA TYR A 144 2.97 -4.18 -25.51
C TYR A 144 3.88 -5.36 -25.87
N ARG A 145 5.19 -5.27 -25.60
CA ARG A 145 6.14 -6.31 -25.95
C ARG A 145 6.22 -7.36 -24.85
N LYS A 146 5.94 -8.62 -25.18
CA LYS A 146 6.20 -9.75 -24.29
C LYS A 146 7.70 -9.95 -24.11
N ILE A 147 8.14 -10.09 -22.87
CA ILE A 147 9.54 -10.27 -22.48
C ILE A 147 9.83 -11.74 -22.19
N ALA A 148 9.03 -12.36 -21.33
CA ALA A 148 9.21 -13.74 -20.91
C ALA A 148 7.86 -14.39 -20.59
N ASP A 149 7.70 -15.66 -20.94
CA ASP A 149 6.57 -16.48 -20.51
C ASP A 149 6.78 -16.97 -19.07
N GLY A 150 5.70 -17.06 -18.29
CA GLY A 150 5.74 -17.53 -16.91
C GLY A 150 4.49 -17.13 -16.13
N SER A 151 4.09 -17.94 -15.16
CA SER A 151 2.93 -17.65 -14.29
C SER A 151 3.27 -16.57 -13.25
N PHE A 152 3.58 -15.37 -13.73
CA PHE A 152 4.01 -14.25 -12.90
C PHE A 152 2.81 -13.54 -12.30
N ASP A 153 2.76 -13.48 -10.97
CA ASP A 153 1.65 -12.87 -10.23
C ASP A 153 2.03 -11.52 -9.62
N LYS A 154 3.33 -11.26 -9.44
CA LYS A 154 3.86 -10.02 -8.84
C LYS A 154 5.03 -9.48 -9.65
N ILE A 155 5.21 -8.16 -9.62
CA ILE A 155 6.38 -7.50 -10.20
C ILE A 155 6.87 -6.37 -9.29
N VAL A 156 8.19 -6.33 -9.07
CA VAL A 156 8.87 -5.23 -8.39
C VAL A 156 10.09 -4.82 -9.21
N GLY A 157 10.66 -3.66 -8.93
CA GLY A 157 11.75 -3.13 -9.73
C GLY A 157 12.15 -1.73 -9.31
N ASP A 158 13.22 -1.26 -9.93
CA ASP A 158 13.69 0.10 -9.85
C ASP A 158 13.97 0.64 -11.26
N GLU A 159 14.73 1.72 -11.37
CA GLU A 159 15.10 2.30 -12.67
C GLU A 159 16.08 1.42 -13.46
N ASP A 160 16.75 0.47 -12.81
CA ASP A 160 17.79 -0.36 -13.40
C ASP A 160 17.27 -1.71 -13.89
N TYR A 161 16.41 -2.37 -13.12
CA TYR A 161 15.90 -3.69 -13.42
C TYR A 161 14.49 -3.93 -12.84
N VAL A 162 13.83 -4.96 -13.37
CA VAL A 162 12.58 -5.48 -12.81
C VAL A 162 12.71 -6.97 -12.51
N VAL A 163 11.96 -7.42 -11.50
CA VAL A 163 11.86 -8.80 -11.07
C VAL A 163 10.39 -9.20 -11.12
N ALA A 164 10.05 -10.15 -11.99
CA ALA A 164 8.74 -10.76 -12.06
C ALA A 164 8.75 -12.09 -11.29
N LEU A 165 7.77 -12.30 -10.41
CA LEU A 165 7.75 -13.45 -9.49
C LEU A 165 6.60 -14.38 -9.81
N THR A 166 6.91 -15.66 -9.91
CA THR A 166 5.96 -16.76 -9.80
C THR A 166 5.85 -17.18 -8.32
N LYS A 167 5.12 -18.26 -8.05
CA LYS A 167 5.05 -18.86 -6.70
C LYS A 167 6.36 -19.49 -6.23
N ARG A 168 7.30 -19.81 -7.14
CA ARG A 168 8.49 -20.62 -6.84
C ARG A 168 9.79 -20.07 -7.41
N GLU A 169 9.71 -19.17 -8.37
CA GLU A 169 10.85 -18.65 -9.11
C GLU A 169 10.64 -17.17 -9.40
N ALA A 170 11.74 -16.46 -9.59
CA ALA A 170 11.72 -15.10 -10.08
C ALA A 170 12.57 -14.97 -11.34
N TYR A 171 12.13 -14.07 -12.22
CA TYR A 171 12.81 -13.71 -13.45
C TYR A 171 13.23 -12.24 -13.39
N ARG A 172 14.52 -11.99 -13.60
CA ARG A 172 15.11 -10.65 -13.60
C ARG A 172 15.41 -10.17 -15.01
N TRP A 173 14.93 -8.98 -15.35
CA TRP A 173 15.11 -8.30 -16.63
C TRP A 173 15.85 -6.97 -16.42
N PRO A 174 16.83 -6.58 -17.26
CA PRO A 174 17.10 -7.08 -18.61
C PRO A 174 18.03 -8.28 -18.75
N GLU A 175 18.64 -8.77 -17.68
CA GLU A 175 19.68 -9.79 -17.74
C GLU A 175 19.16 -11.19 -18.10
N GLY A 176 17.86 -11.42 -17.97
CA GLY A 176 17.23 -12.69 -18.32
C GLY A 176 17.56 -13.82 -17.35
N VAL A 177 17.81 -13.49 -16.08
CA VAL A 177 18.25 -14.45 -15.06
C VAL A 177 17.05 -15.00 -14.30
N TRP A 178 16.98 -16.33 -14.19
CA TRP A 178 16.03 -17.03 -13.33
C TRP A 178 16.71 -17.46 -12.03
N PHE A 179 15.98 -17.36 -10.92
CA PHE A 179 16.42 -17.90 -9.63
C PHE A 179 15.25 -18.44 -8.81
N PRO A 180 15.46 -19.49 -8.00
CA PRO A 180 14.43 -20.05 -7.15
C PRO A 180 14.10 -19.13 -5.98
N LEU A 181 12.83 -19.15 -5.56
CA LEU A 181 12.37 -18.50 -4.34
C LEU A 181 12.42 -19.48 -3.16
N PRO A 182 12.76 -19.01 -1.95
CA PRO A 182 12.80 -19.87 -0.76
C PRO A 182 11.40 -20.37 -0.34
N ALA A 183 10.35 -19.60 -0.63
CA ALA A 183 8.95 -19.93 -0.38
C ALA A 183 8.03 -19.04 -1.25
N GLU A 184 6.73 -19.35 -1.28
CA GLU A 184 5.72 -18.55 -1.98
C GLU A 184 5.51 -17.20 -1.27
N PRO A 185 5.75 -16.06 -1.95
CA PRO A 185 5.67 -14.75 -1.32
C PRO A 185 4.23 -14.22 -1.27
N SER A 186 3.78 -13.77 -0.10
CA SER A 186 2.52 -13.06 0.07
C SER A 186 2.64 -11.57 -0.31
N ALA A 187 3.79 -10.96 0.03
CA ALA A 187 4.15 -9.59 -0.34
C ALA A 187 5.64 -9.53 -0.74
N VAL A 188 5.98 -8.52 -1.53
CA VAL A 188 7.33 -8.33 -2.08
C VAL A 188 7.65 -6.84 -2.05
N ALA A 189 8.86 -6.50 -1.64
CA ALA A 189 9.37 -5.14 -1.69
C ALA A 189 10.79 -5.12 -2.25
N LEU A 190 11.15 -4.01 -2.89
CA LEU A 190 12.48 -3.81 -3.45
C LEU A 190 13.11 -2.53 -2.89
N ALA A 191 14.33 -2.65 -2.40
CA ALA A 191 15.26 -1.53 -2.20
C ALA A 191 16.56 -1.88 -2.95
N ASP A 192 17.72 -1.87 -2.29
CA ASP A 192 18.96 -2.37 -2.93
C ASP A 192 18.90 -3.88 -3.19
N ASP A 193 18.18 -4.59 -2.32
CA ASP A 193 17.92 -6.03 -2.33
C ASP A 193 16.41 -6.33 -2.44
N LEU A 194 16.09 -7.58 -2.74
CA LEU A 194 14.74 -8.10 -2.82
C LEU A 194 14.28 -8.65 -1.47
N TYR A 195 13.14 -8.19 -0.98
CA TYR A 195 12.54 -8.64 0.28
C TYR A 195 11.25 -9.41 0.01
N LEU A 196 11.15 -10.62 0.56
CA LEU A 196 10.01 -11.50 0.38
C LEU A 196 9.33 -11.76 1.72
N LEU A 197 8.06 -11.40 1.84
CA LEU A 197 7.24 -11.81 2.96
C LEU A 197 6.65 -13.19 2.67
N THR A 198 6.84 -14.09 3.62
CA THR A 198 6.37 -15.49 3.60
C THR A 198 5.63 -15.77 4.91
N PRO A 199 4.86 -16.87 5.01
CA PRO A 199 4.20 -17.23 6.27
C PRO A 199 5.15 -17.38 7.47
N GLU A 200 6.40 -17.76 7.23
CA GLU A 200 7.41 -17.98 8.26
C GLU A 200 8.18 -16.70 8.66
N GLY A 201 8.22 -15.70 7.78
CA GLY A 201 8.98 -14.47 8.01
C GLY A 201 9.39 -13.73 6.74
N ILE A 202 10.42 -12.90 6.85
CA ILE A 202 10.93 -12.06 5.77
C ILE A 202 12.30 -12.56 5.32
N TYR A 203 12.44 -12.90 4.04
CA TYR A 203 13.72 -13.19 3.40
C TYR A 203 14.30 -11.94 2.75
N GLN A 204 15.59 -11.71 2.91
CA GLN A 204 16.37 -10.76 2.11
C GLN A 204 17.18 -11.56 1.09
N LEU A 205 16.95 -11.30 -0.19
CA LEU A 205 17.67 -11.89 -1.30
C LEU A 205 18.50 -10.83 -2.02
N SER A 206 19.74 -11.20 -2.35
CA SER A 206 20.54 -10.40 -3.29
C SER A 206 19.89 -10.35 -4.68
N ARG A 207 20.41 -9.46 -5.54
CA ARG A 207 20.00 -9.35 -6.95
C ARG A 207 20.12 -10.65 -7.76
N SER A 208 20.97 -11.59 -7.33
CA SER A 208 21.12 -12.91 -7.97
C SER A 208 20.26 -14.00 -7.34
N GLY A 209 19.42 -13.67 -6.35
CA GLY A 209 18.54 -14.61 -5.66
C GLY A 209 19.19 -15.35 -4.49
N LEU A 210 20.43 -15.04 -4.12
CA LEU A 210 21.05 -15.64 -2.93
C LEU A 210 20.39 -15.12 -1.65
N ILE A 211 20.01 -16.03 -0.76
CA ILE A 211 19.51 -15.69 0.57
C ILE A 211 20.65 -15.06 1.37
N LEU A 212 20.48 -13.79 1.73
CA LEU A 212 21.41 -13.05 2.55
C LEU A 212 21.03 -13.18 4.03
N ARG A 213 19.74 -13.00 4.33
CA ARG A 213 19.20 -13.02 5.69
C ARG A 213 17.76 -13.53 5.71
N PHE A 214 17.35 -13.95 6.89
CA PHE A 214 15.98 -14.33 7.19
C PHE A 214 15.60 -13.80 8.58
N LEU A 215 14.46 -13.11 8.66
CA LEU A 215 13.86 -12.66 9.90
C LEU A 215 12.57 -13.44 10.12
N ALA A 216 12.61 -14.39 11.06
CA ALA A 216 11.43 -15.16 11.45
C ALA A 216 10.38 -14.28 12.13
N GLY A 217 9.11 -14.51 11.83
CA GLY A 217 8.00 -13.83 12.49
C GLY A 217 6.71 -13.85 11.68
N ALA A 218 5.59 -13.70 12.37
CA ALA A 218 4.29 -13.56 11.75
C ALA A 218 4.05 -12.09 11.35
N PHE A 219 4.46 -11.72 10.14
CA PHE A 219 4.17 -10.40 9.58
C PHE A 219 3.02 -10.50 8.59
N THR A 220 2.21 -9.44 8.50
CA THR A 220 1.02 -9.41 7.64
C THR A 220 1.23 -8.58 6.38
N ASP A 221 2.23 -7.70 6.37
CA ASP A 221 2.50 -6.82 5.23
C ASP A 221 3.97 -6.37 5.21
N LEU A 222 4.45 -5.94 4.04
CA LEU A 222 5.84 -5.57 3.75
C LEU A 222 5.92 -4.42 2.74
N ALA A 223 6.73 -3.41 3.05
CA ALA A 223 7.04 -2.30 2.16
C ALA A 223 8.52 -1.89 2.29
N ALA A 224 9.07 -1.22 1.29
CA ALA A 224 10.43 -0.68 1.35
C ALA A 224 10.52 0.66 0.62
N ASP A 225 11.45 1.50 1.06
CA ASP A 225 11.84 2.76 0.40
C ASP A 225 13.36 2.99 0.54
N ALA A 226 13.81 4.20 0.21
CA ALA A 226 15.21 4.59 0.36
C ALA A 226 15.70 4.68 1.82
N GLN A 227 14.80 4.65 2.80
CA GLN A 227 15.08 4.83 4.23
C GLN A 227 15.03 3.53 5.02
N GLY A 228 14.48 2.46 4.47
CA GLY A 228 14.50 1.13 5.08
C GLY A 228 13.42 0.20 4.58
N VAL A 229 13.24 -0.87 5.36
CA VAL A 229 12.20 -1.89 5.17
C VAL A 229 11.19 -1.76 6.30
N TYR A 230 9.92 -1.91 5.98
CA TYR A 230 8.82 -1.78 6.93
C TYR A 230 7.98 -3.04 6.90
N ALA A 231 7.62 -3.53 8.07
CA ALA A 231 6.77 -4.69 8.22
C ALA A 231 5.63 -4.38 9.18
N LEU A 232 4.47 -4.99 8.93
CA LEU A 232 3.34 -4.92 9.84
C LEU A 232 3.25 -6.22 10.65
N ARG A 233 3.22 -6.10 11.99
CA ARG A 233 3.01 -7.24 12.90
C ARG A 233 1.95 -6.88 13.93
N ASP A 234 0.85 -7.62 13.96
CA ASP A 234 -0.29 -7.37 14.86
C ASP A 234 -0.85 -5.93 14.79
N GLY A 235 -0.76 -5.31 13.60
CA GLY A 235 -1.12 -3.90 13.37
C GLY A 235 -0.07 -2.89 13.84
N GLN A 236 1.06 -3.33 14.38
CA GLN A 236 2.18 -2.46 14.73
C GLN A 236 3.16 -2.34 13.57
N LEU A 237 3.50 -1.10 13.23
CA LEU A 237 4.57 -0.78 12.29
C LEU A 237 5.93 -1.10 12.91
N LEU A 238 6.71 -1.93 12.23
CA LEU A 238 8.11 -2.19 12.54
C LEU A 238 8.98 -1.59 11.44
N ARG A 239 9.94 -0.76 11.84
CA ARG A 239 11.01 -0.30 10.96
C ARG A 239 12.21 -1.22 11.11
N LEU A 240 12.65 -1.76 9.99
CA LEU A 240 13.82 -2.61 9.87
C LEU A 240 14.91 -1.86 9.10
N SER A 241 16.17 -2.11 9.47
CA SER A 241 17.29 -1.80 8.59
C SER A 241 17.24 -2.68 7.34
N PHE A 242 18.01 -2.34 6.31
CA PHE A 242 18.16 -3.20 5.12
C PHE A 242 18.69 -4.60 5.48
N ASP A 243 19.52 -4.72 6.52
CA ASP A 243 19.95 -6.01 7.08
C ASP A 243 18.89 -6.74 7.95
N LEU A 244 17.61 -6.37 7.87
CA LEU A 244 16.49 -6.94 8.64
C LEU A 244 16.66 -6.89 10.18
N GLN A 245 17.46 -5.95 10.69
CA GLN A 245 17.54 -5.70 12.13
C GLN A 245 16.48 -4.67 12.53
N LEU A 246 15.91 -4.81 13.73
CA LEU A 246 15.00 -3.80 14.27
C LEU A 246 15.76 -2.49 14.43
N ALA A 247 15.32 -1.46 13.72
CA ALA A 247 15.88 -0.13 13.88
C ALA A 247 15.53 0.35 15.30
N SER A 248 16.54 0.59 16.13
CA SER A 248 16.30 1.22 17.43
C SER A 248 15.68 2.59 17.19
N SER A 249 14.53 2.85 17.80
CA SER A 249 14.00 4.20 17.87
C SER A 249 15.00 5.01 18.69
N ASN A 250 15.89 5.74 18.02
CA ASN A 250 16.64 6.79 18.67
C ASN A 250 15.65 7.88 19.06
N SER A 251 14.99 7.69 20.22
CA SER A 251 14.47 8.79 21.01
C SER A 251 15.68 9.61 21.46
N LYS A 252 16.15 10.50 20.58
CA LYS A 252 16.94 11.63 21.05
C LYS A 252 16.00 12.44 21.93
N GLY A 253 16.11 12.19 23.24
CA GLY A 253 15.50 12.99 24.27
C GLY A 253 15.91 14.44 24.05
N VAL A 254 14.92 15.28 23.78
CA VAL A 254 15.04 16.71 24.00
C VAL A 254 14.88 16.88 25.51
N ARG A 255 16.02 17.12 26.17
CA ARG A 255 16.03 17.75 27.50
C ARG A 255 15.69 19.23 27.33
#